data_AF-A0A7W0Q6U9-F1
#
_entry.id   AF-A0A7W0Q6U9-F1
#
_cell.length_a   1.000
_cell.length_b   1.000
_cell.length_c   1.000
_cell.angle_alpha   90.00
_cell.angle_beta   90.00
_cell.angle_gamma   90.00
#
_symmetry.space_group_name_H-M   'P 1'
#
loop_
_entity.id
_entity.type
_entity.pdbx_description
1 polymer ?
#
loop_
_entity_poly.entity_id
_entity_poly.type
_entity_poly.pdbx_seq_one_letter_code
_entity_poly.pdbx_strand_id
1 'polypeptide(L)'
;MRKSHPTVWIVTVMMVVALGGPVRAKGADEIRAVEVDDRGDTTRVRVKGARGLTFTVYKLERPSRVVLDVPRARLAEVLSGHEGATVLMPNTWAVSTIAAQQVDDGGHLVRVIVTLARPGRYDVKAEGNDIVVVVTARDAAPAPAAVAAGDPGAVAKLR
;
A
#
# COMPACT_ATOMS: atom_id res chain seq x y z
N MET A 1 -6.65 -29.28 68.76
CA MET A 1 -6.87 -29.19 67.30
C MET A 1 -8.04 -28.24 67.02
N ARG A 2 -7.77 -26.94 66.88
CA ARG A 2 -8.76 -25.92 66.49
C ARG A 2 -8.09 -24.98 65.49
N LYS A 3 -8.77 -24.78 64.37
CA LYS A 3 -8.32 -24.16 63.11
C LYS A 3 -7.98 -22.68 63.32
N SER A 4 -6.84 -22.27 62.79
CA SER A 4 -6.50 -20.88 62.52
C SER A 4 -7.40 -20.32 61.42
N HIS A 5 -8.03 -19.18 61.67
CA HIS A 5 -8.72 -18.39 60.65
C HIS A 5 -7.72 -17.37 60.07
N PRO A 6 -7.34 -17.45 58.78
CA PRO A 6 -6.55 -16.41 58.15
C PRO A 6 -7.46 -15.23 57.78
N THR A 7 -7.07 -14.05 58.28
CA THR A 7 -7.69 -12.75 58.06
C THR A 7 -7.84 -12.44 56.58
N VAL A 8 -9.09 -12.23 56.18
CA VAL A 8 -9.56 -11.78 54.87
C VAL A 8 -9.00 -10.38 54.58
N TRP A 9 -8.27 -10.22 53.47
CA TRP A 9 -7.97 -8.93 52.87
C TRP A 9 -8.82 -8.77 51.60
N ILE A 10 -9.85 -7.92 51.70
CA ILE A 10 -10.67 -7.49 50.55
C ILE A 10 -9.84 -6.47 49.78
N VAL A 11 -9.34 -6.85 48.60
CA VAL A 11 -8.77 -5.90 47.64
C VAL A 11 -9.93 -5.31 46.84
N THR A 12 -10.26 -4.06 47.13
CA THR A 12 -11.20 -3.25 46.35
C THR A 12 -10.62 -2.99 44.96
N VAL A 13 -11.21 -3.61 43.94
CA VAL A 13 -10.94 -3.27 42.52
C VAL A 13 -11.68 -1.98 42.19
N MET A 14 -10.93 -0.89 42.05
CA MET A 14 -11.43 0.39 41.54
C MET A 14 -11.54 0.30 40.01
N MET A 15 -12.77 0.11 39.52
CA MET A 15 -13.11 0.09 38.11
C MET A 15 -13.09 1.52 37.55
N VAL A 16 -12.02 1.88 36.84
CA VAL A 16 -11.95 3.13 36.08
C VAL A 16 -12.75 2.94 34.79
N VAL A 17 -13.99 3.44 34.77
CA VAL A 17 -14.77 3.59 33.54
C VAL A 17 -14.22 4.80 32.79
N ALA A 18 -13.37 4.53 31.79
CA ALA A 18 -12.98 5.53 30.83
C ALA A 18 -14.20 5.91 29.99
N LEU A 19 -14.69 7.14 30.17
CA LEU A 19 -15.67 7.79 29.31
C LEU A 19 -15.12 7.81 27.88
N GLY A 20 -15.59 6.91 27.03
CA GLY A 20 -15.34 6.96 25.60
C GLY A 20 -15.90 8.26 25.04
N GLY A 21 -15.02 9.18 24.64
CA GLY A 21 -15.41 10.40 23.93
C GLY A 21 -16.18 10.05 22.65
N PRO A 22 -16.96 10.99 22.09
CA PRO A 22 -17.70 10.74 20.87
C PRO A 22 -16.70 10.37 19.78
N VAL A 23 -16.72 9.10 19.38
CA VAL A 23 -16.12 8.66 18.12
C VAL A 23 -16.93 9.39 17.06
N ARG A 24 -16.47 10.58 16.65
CA ARG A 24 -16.94 11.20 15.42
C ARG A 24 -16.90 10.09 14.40
N ALA A 25 -18.06 9.75 13.83
CA ALA A 25 -18.11 8.93 12.63
C ALA A 25 -17.22 9.64 11.60
N LYS A 26 -15.98 9.17 11.52
CA LYS A 26 -14.93 9.78 10.73
C LYS A 26 -15.33 9.44 9.31
N GLY A 27 -15.73 10.45 8.54
CA GLY A 27 -16.11 10.26 7.13
C GLY A 27 -15.11 9.36 6.43
N ALA A 28 -15.58 8.53 5.49
CA ALA A 28 -14.79 7.48 4.84
C ALA A 28 -13.36 7.94 4.55
N ASP A 29 -12.39 7.10 4.89
CA ASP A 29 -11.02 7.26 4.44
C ASP A 29 -11.02 7.37 2.91
N GLU A 30 -10.11 8.15 2.32
CA GLU A 30 -10.10 8.35 0.87
C GLU A 30 -8.70 8.17 0.34
N ILE A 31 -8.56 7.33 -0.69
CA ILE A 31 -7.33 7.15 -1.44
C ILE A 31 -7.36 8.13 -2.61
N ARG A 32 -6.42 9.08 -2.61
CA ARG A 32 -6.39 10.23 -3.52
C ARG A 32 -5.53 10.00 -4.76
N ALA A 33 -4.46 9.25 -4.60
CA ALA A 33 -3.52 8.97 -5.67
C ALA A 33 -2.78 7.66 -5.40
N VAL A 34 -2.29 7.06 -6.48
CA VAL A 34 -1.32 5.97 -6.43
C VAL A 34 -0.15 6.41 -7.29
N GLU A 35 0.98 6.71 -6.65
CA GLU A 35 2.21 7.18 -7.29
C GLU A 35 3.20 6.01 -7.39
N VAL A 36 4.03 6.03 -8.44
CA VAL A 36 5.06 5.02 -8.67
C VAL A 36 6.40 5.72 -8.91
N ASP A 37 7.42 5.35 -8.14
CA ASP A 37 8.81 5.74 -8.35
C ASP A 37 9.63 4.47 -8.65
N ASP A 38 10.29 4.46 -9.80
CA ASP A 38 11.10 3.34 -10.26
C ASP A 38 12.59 3.64 -10.09
N ARG A 39 13.31 2.69 -9.49
CA ARG A 39 14.75 2.77 -9.16
C ARG A 39 15.44 1.48 -9.56
N GLY A 40 15.31 1.08 -10.82
CA GLY A 40 15.97 -0.09 -11.38
C GLY A 40 15.35 -1.38 -10.87
N ASP A 41 15.99 -2.06 -9.94
CA ASP A 41 15.48 -3.33 -9.37
C ASP A 41 14.39 -3.12 -8.31
N THR A 42 14.21 -1.88 -7.88
CA THR A 42 13.30 -1.50 -6.79
C THR A 42 12.25 -0.53 -7.30
N THR A 43 10.98 -0.84 -7.02
CA THR A 43 9.84 0.02 -7.35
C THR A 43 9.11 0.39 -6.06
N ARG A 44 8.92 1.69 -5.85
CA ARG A 44 8.19 2.24 -4.72
C ARG A 44 6.81 2.68 -5.19
N VAL A 45 5.78 2.06 -4.63
CA VAL A 45 4.38 2.44 -4.85
C VAL A 45 3.89 3.18 -3.61
N ARG A 46 3.36 4.39 -3.81
CA ARG A 46 2.85 5.24 -2.73
C ARG A 46 1.36 5.46 -2.91
N VAL A 47 0.58 4.90 -1.99
CA VAL A 47 -0.87 5.05 -1.93
C VAL A 47 -1.17 6.23 -1.01
N LYS A 48 -1.65 7.33 -1.59
CA LYS A 48 -1.91 8.60 -0.89
C LYS A 48 -3.27 8.56 -0.20
N GLY A 49 -3.29 8.67 1.12
CA GLY A 49 -4.52 8.78 1.90
C GLY A 49 -4.86 10.23 2.25
N ALA A 50 -6.15 10.54 2.41
CA ALA A 50 -6.60 11.81 2.96
C ALA A 50 -6.22 11.98 4.44
N ARG A 51 -6.08 10.87 5.17
CA ARG A 51 -5.72 10.75 6.58
C ARG A 51 -5.06 9.39 6.81
N GLY A 52 -4.47 9.16 7.99
CA GLY A 52 -3.85 7.89 8.34
C GLY A 52 -4.76 6.69 8.06
N LEU A 53 -4.37 5.86 7.11
CA LEU A 53 -5.10 4.69 6.65
C LEU A 53 -4.74 3.48 7.51
N THR A 54 -5.75 2.73 7.96
CA THR A 54 -5.54 1.38 8.48
C THR A 54 -5.56 0.40 7.32
N PHE A 55 -4.69 -0.60 7.31
CA PHE A 55 -4.63 -1.59 6.24
C PHE A 55 -4.23 -2.96 6.78
N THR A 56 -4.64 -4.00 6.06
CA THR A 56 -4.05 -5.34 6.17
C THR A 56 -3.28 -5.63 4.90
N VAL A 57 -2.18 -6.37 5.04
CA VAL A 57 -1.33 -6.78 3.92
C VAL A 57 -1.18 -8.28 3.91
N TYR A 58 -1.27 -8.88 2.73
CA TYR A 58 -0.97 -10.28 2.51
C TYR A 58 -0.41 -10.48 1.11
N LYS A 59 0.30 -11.61 0.93
CA LYS A 59 0.85 -12.00 -0.36
C LYS A 59 0.09 -13.19 -0.91
N LEU A 60 -0.29 -13.11 -2.18
CA LEU A 60 -0.77 -14.24 -2.97
C LEU A 60 0.36 -14.72 -3.88
N GLU A 61 0.38 -16.01 -4.16
CA GLU A 61 1.33 -16.63 -5.10
C GLU A 61 0.57 -17.13 -6.34
N ARG A 62 1.28 -17.20 -7.48
CA ARG A 62 0.77 -17.68 -8.78
C ARG A 62 -0.42 -16.89 -9.36
N PRO A 63 -0.19 -15.68 -9.90
CA PRO A 63 1.06 -14.92 -9.93
C PRO A 63 1.31 -14.20 -8.60
N SER A 64 2.57 -13.84 -8.31
CA SER A 64 2.91 -13.16 -7.06
C SER A 64 2.28 -11.77 -6.99
N ARG A 65 1.44 -11.54 -5.97
CA ARG A 65 0.72 -10.29 -5.75
C ARG A 65 0.81 -9.89 -4.29
N VAL A 66 1.10 -8.62 -4.03
CA VAL A 66 0.92 -8.01 -2.71
C VAL A 66 -0.44 -7.34 -2.72
N VAL A 67 -1.29 -7.75 -1.78
CA VAL A 67 -2.65 -7.22 -1.65
C VAL A 67 -2.74 -6.41 -0.37
N LEU A 68 -3.27 -5.21 -0.49
CA LEU A 68 -3.55 -4.31 0.61
C LEU A 68 -5.06 -4.08 0.67
N ASP A 69 -5.67 -4.47 1.78
CA ASP A 69 -7.08 -4.20 2.04
C ASP A 69 -7.19 -3.02 3.00
N VAL A 70 -7.85 -1.96 2.54
CA VAL A 70 -8.01 -0.70 3.28
C VAL A 70 -9.49 -0.54 3.64
N PRO A 71 -9.89 -0.93 4.87
CA PRO A 71 -11.27 -0.81 5.32
C PRO A 71 -11.67 0.63 5.59
N ARG A 72 -12.97 0.89 5.49
CA ARG A 72 -13.63 2.20 5.55
C ARG A 72 -13.05 3.22 4.58
N ALA A 73 -12.42 2.78 3.49
CA ALA A 73 -11.85 3.63 2.48
C ALA A 73 -12.66 3.60 1.19
N ARG A 74 -12.65 4.72 0.47
CA ARG A 74 -13.15 4.89 -0.90
C ARG A 74 -12.04 5.38 -1.82
N LEU A 75 -12.18 5.14 -3.12
CA LEU A 75 -11.33 5.78 -4.12
C LEU A 75 -11.82 7.21 -4.36
N ALA A 76 -10.89 8.16 -4.45
CA ALA A 76 -11.22 9.50 -4.92
C ALA A 76 -11.80 9.42 -6.34
N GLU A 77 -12.71 10.33 -6.67
CA GLU A 77 -13.40 10.33 -7.98
C GLU A 77 -12.43 10.28 -9.17
N VAL A 78 -11.28 10.95 -9.06
CA VAL A 78 -10.22 10.96 -10.08
C VAL A 78 -9.59 9.58 -10.33
N LEU A 79 -9.66 8.68 -9.34
CA LEU A 79 -9.21 7.29 -9.43
C LEU A 79 -10.37 6.32 -9.65
N SER A 80 -11.61 6.73 -9.41
CA SER A 80 -12.80 5.90 -9.64
C SER A 80 -13.09 5.89 -11.14
N GLY A 81 -12.57 4.89 -11.85
CA GLY A 81 -12.95 4.65 -13.24
C GLY A 81 -14.40 4.17 -13.38
N HIS A 82 -14.77 3.69 -14.57
CA HIS A 82 -16.16 3.33 -14.92
C HIS A 82 -16.81 2.23 -14.04
N GLU A 83 -16.09 1.60 -13.12
CA GLU A 83 -16.61 0.61 -12.16
C GLU A 83 -16.01 0.75 -10.76
N GLY A 84 -15.62 1.97 -10.35
CA GLY A 84 -15.03 2.17 -9.02
C GLY A 84 -13.68 1.47 -8.86
N ALA A 85 -12.96 1.31 -9.97
CA ALA A 85 -11.63 0.73 -10.04
C ALA A 85 -10.72 1.54 -10.97
N THR A 86 -9.42 1.49 -10.69
CA THR A 86 -8.35 2.01 -11.56
C THR A 86 -7.24 0.99 -11.67
N VAL A 87 -6.61 0.95 -12.84
CA VAL A 87 -5.48 0.06 -13.13
C VAL A 87 -4.36 0.89 -13.74
N LEU A 88 -3.19 0.81 -13.12
CA LEU A 88 -1.94 1.41 -13.54
C LEU A 88 -1.03 0.30 -14.03
N MET A 89 -0.40 0.49 -15.20
CA MET A 89 0.58 -0.44 -15.75
C MET A 89 1.94 0.24 -15.78
N PRO A 90 2.63 0.35 -14.62
CA PRO A 90 3.92 1.03 -14.57
C PRO A 90 5.00 0.28 -15.36
N ASN A 91 4.82 -1.03 -15.61
CA ASN A 91 5.73 -1.86 -16.41
C ASN A 91 7.21 -1.72 -16.01
N THR A 92 7.46 -1.52 -14.71
CA THR A 92 8.79 -1.44 -14.12
C THR A 92 9.44 -2.82 -14.07
N TRP A 93 10.73 -2.88 -13.74
CA TRP A 93 11.42 -4.16 -13.61
C TRP A 93 10.81 -5.06 -12.53
N ALA A 94 10.35 -4.50 -11.40
CA ALA A 94 9.83 -5.24 -10.25
C ALA A 94 8.30 -5.37 -10.23
N VAL A 95 7.56 -4.39 -10.74
CA VAL A 95 6.08 -4.32 -10.71
C VAL A 95 5.51 -4.22 -12.11
N SER A 96 4.58 -5.13 -12.42
CA SER A 96 3.88 -5.17 -13.72
C SER A 96 2.64 -4.28 -13.72
N THR A 97 1.77 -4.44 -12.72
CA THR A 97 0.46 -3.78 -12.67
C THR A 97 0.10 -3.44 -11.24
N ILE A 98 -0.58 -2.30 -11.05
CA ILE A 98 -1.19 -1.90 -9.79
C ILE A 98 -2.66 -1.66 -10.05
N ALA A 99 -3.54 -2.40 -9.38
CA ALA A 99 -4.98 -2.18 -9.45
C ALA A 99 -5.47 -1.68 -8.10
N ALA A 100 -6.35 -0.69 -8.09
CA ALA A 100 -7.10 -0.28 -6.90
C ALA A 100 -8.59 -0.38 -7.23
N GLN A 101 -9.35 -1.08 -6.39
CA GLN A 101 -10.77 -1.37 -6.64
C GLN A 101 -11.57 -1.25 -5.36
N GLN A 102 -12.77 -0.69 -5.46
CA GLN A 102 -13.78 -0.75 -4.40
C GLN A 102 -14.43 -2.14 -4.46
N VAL A 103 -14.36 -2.91 -3.38
CA VAL A 103 -14.76 -4.33 -3.36
C VAL A 103 -16.18 -4.55 -2.81
N ASP A 104 -16.70 -3.60 -2.04
CA ASP A 104 -18.09 -3.64 -1.56
C ASP A 104 -18.94 -2.57 -2.28
N ASP A 105 -20.24 -2.86 -2.44
CA ASP A 105 -21.23 -1.97 -3.05
C ASP A 105 -21.38 -0.61 -2.34
N GLY A 106 -20.82 -0.43 -1.14
CA GLY A 106 -20.84 0.81 -0.36
C GLY A 106 -19.56 1.65 -0.41
N GLY A 107 -18.50 1.20 -1.09
CA GLY A 107 -17.21 1.91 -1.13
C GLY A 107 -16.57 2.04 0.26
N HIS A 108 -16.69 1.00 1.08
CA HIS A 108 -16.14 0.89 2.41
C HIS A 108 -14.92 -0.04 2.49
N LEU A 109 -14.50 -0.65 1.38
CA LEU A 109 -13.28 -1.45 1.29
C LEU A 109 -12.62 -1.19 -0.06
N VAL A 110 -11.44 -0.56 -0.02
CA VAL A 110 -10.57 -0.49 -1.18
C VAL A 110 -9.51 -1.57 -1.08
N ARG A 111 -9.40 -2.38 -2.13
CA ARG A 111 -8.34 -3.34 -2.32
C ARG A 111 -7.33 -2.81 -3.33
N VAL A 112 -6.09 -2.65 -2.90
CA VAL A 112 -4.96 -2.32 -3.77
C VAL A 112 -4.14 -3.59 -4.01
N ILE A 113 -3.95 -3.95 -5.28
CA ILE A 113 -3.26 -5.17 -5.72
C ILE A 113 -2.03 -4.75 -6.51
N VAL A 114 -0.85 -5.01 -5.97
CA VAL A 114 0.44 -4.81 -6.63
C VAL A 114 0.90 -6.14 -7.19
N THR A 115 0.82 -6.30 -8.51
CA THR A 115 1.26 -7.51 -9.21
C THR A 115 2.74 -7.41 -9.54
N LEU A 116 3.54 -8.32 -9.00
CA LEU A 116 4.98 -8.37 -9.24
C LEU A 116 5.25 -8.87 -10.66
N ALA A 117 6.20 -8.24 -11.35
CA ALA A 117 6.68 -8.70 -12.64
C ALA A 117 7.60 -9.94 -12.51
N ARG A 118 8.27 -10.07 -11.36
CA ARG A 118 9.29 -11.09 -11.08
C ARG A 118 9.24 -11.51 -9.61
N PRO A 119 9.77 -12.69 -9.25
CA PRO A 119 10.01 -13.03 -7.86
C PRO A 119 10.85 -11.95 -7.16
N GLY A 120 10.45 -11.57 -5.96
CA GLY A 120 11.06 -10.47 -5.23
C GLY A 120 10.61 -10.39 -3.78
N ARG A 121 11.19 -9.44 -3.06
CA ARG A 121 10.79 -9.09 -1.69
C ARG A 121 9.88 -7.87 -1.72
N TYR A 122 9.08 -7.71 -0.68
CA TYR A 122 8.25 -6.54 -0.49
C TYR A 122 8.28 -6.09 0.97
N ASP A 123 8.14 -4.78 1.17
CA ASP A 123 7.98 -4.14 2.47
C ASP A 123 6.83 -3.15 2.38
N VAL A 124 5.94 -3.16 3.39
CA VAL A 124 4.78 -2.26 3.44
C VAL A 124 4.77 -1.54 4.77
N LYS A 125 4.67 -0.22 4.71
CA LYS A 125 4.70 0.63 5.89
C LYS A 125 3.82 1.86 5.72
N ALA A 126 3.27 2.32 6.84
CA ALA A 126 2.59 3.59 6.92
C ALA A 126 3.63 4.72 7.01
N GLU A 127 3.48 5.75 6.19
CA GLU A 127 4.27 6.99 6.25
C GLU A 127 3.31 8.19 6.30
N GLY A 128 3.04 8.69 7.51
CA GLY A 128 2.06 9.77 7.71
C GLY A 128 0.66 9.33 7.34
N ASN A 129 0.10 9.90 6.27
CA ASN A 129 -1.21 9.52 5.73
C ASN A 129 -1.12 8.53 4.57
N ASP A 130 0.09 8.14 4.18
CA ASP A 130 0.33 7.33 3.00
C ASP A 130 0.68 5.89 3.41
N ILE A 131 0.39 4.96 2.51
CA ILE A 131 0.94 3.61 2.57
C ILE A 131 2.01 3.51 1.50
N VAL A 132 3.20 3.05 1.90
CA VAL A 132 4.34 2.86 1.00
C VAL A 132 4.62 1.38 0.88
N VAL A 133 4.55 0.89 -0.36
CA VAL A 133 4.92 -0.47 -0.75
C VAL A 133 6.22 -0.38 -1.52
N VAL A 134 7.28 -0.99 -0.99
CA VAL A 134 8.56 -1.12 -1.68
C VAL A 134 8.66 -2.55 -2.19
N VAL A 135 8.86 -2.72 -3.48
CA VAL A 135 9.04 -4.02 -4.13
C VAL A 135 10.44 -4.06 -4.71
N THR A 136 11.24 -5.05 -4.33
CA THR A 136 12.59 -5.26 -4.87
C THR A 136 12.63 -6.62 -5.57
N ALA A 137 12.90 -6.60 -6.87
CA ALA A 137 13.10 -7.80 -7.67
C ALA A 137 14.31 -8.58 -7.15
N ARG A 138 14.24 -9.92 -7.21
CA ARG A 138 15.39 -10.76 -6.85
C ARG A 138 16.54 -10.64 -7.85
N ASP A 139 16.18 -10.45 -9.13
CA ASP A 139 17.13 -10.35 -10.23
C ASP A 139 17.43 -8.89 -10.54
N ALA A 140 18.70 -8.58 -10.81
CA ALA A 140 19.14 -7.23 -11.12
C ALA A 140 18.47 -6.70 -12.40
N ALA A 141 18.11 -5.42 -12.38
CA ALA A 141 17.62 -4.74 -13.57
C ALA A 141 18.74 -4.59 -14.61
N PRO A 142 18.41 -4.64 -15.92
CA PRO A 142 19.36 -4.34 -16.97
C PRO A 142 19.91 -2.93 -16.78
N ALA A 143 21.21 -2.75 -16.99
CA ALA A 143 21.76 -1.40 -17.07
C ALA A 143 21.03 -0.64 -18.18
N PRO A 144 20.60 0.62 -17.95
CA PRO A 144 19.98 1.40 -19.00
C PRO A 144 20.95 1.44 -20.19
N ALA A 145 20.46 1.01 -21.36
CA ALA A 145 21.26 1.04 -22.56
C ALA A 145 21.74 2.49 -22.75
N ALA A 146 23.06 2.68 -22.70
CA ALA A 146 23.65 3.94 -23.10
C ALA A 146 23.20 4.17 -24.55
N VAL A 147 22.30 5.13 -24.77
CA VAL A 147 22.00 5.63 -26.10
C VAL A 147 23.33 6.02 -26.70
N ALA A 148 23.80 5.20 -27.64
CA ALA A 148 25.00 5.50 -28.41
C ALA A 148 24.78 6.89 -29.00
N ALA A 149 25.56 7.86 -28.51
CA ALA A 149 25.58 9.20 -29.04
C ALA A 149 25.89 9.06 -30.53
N GLY A 150 24.86 9.25 -31.37
CA GLY A 150 25.03 9.21 -32.81
C GLY A 150 26.07 10.25 -33.19
N ASP A 151 27.14 9.79 -33.84
CA ASP A 151 28.19 10.64 -34.38
C ASP A 151 27.58 11.79 -35.21
N PRO A 152 27.78 13.06 -34.84
CA PRO A 152 27.30 14.20 -35.62
C PRO A 152 28.05 14.40 -36.95
N GLY A 153 28.91 13.46 -37.36
CA GLY A 153 29.81 13.60 -38.52
C GLY A 153 29.23 13.21 -39.89
N ALA A 154 28.06 12.57 -39.96
CA ALA A 154 27.58 11.98 -41.22
C ALA A 154 26.88 12.95 -42.21
N VAL A 155 26.59 14.20 -41.81
CA VAL A 155 25.83 15.15 -42.65
C VAL A 155 26.68 16.11 -43.49
N ALA A 156 28.02 16.05 -43.42
CA ALA A 156 28.91 17.07 -44.01
C ALA A 156 29.52 16.72 -45.39
N LYS A 157 29.00 15.73 -46.12
CA LYS A 157 29.49 15.39 -47.48
C LYS A 157 28.36 15.25 -48.50
N LEU A 158 27.67 16.34 -48.79
CA LEU A 158 26.90 16.46 -50.04
C LEU A 158 26.68 17.94 -50.39
N ARG A 159 27.72 18.64 -50.83
CA ARG A 159 27.63 19.90 -51.59
C ARG A 159 28.87 20.09 -52.45
#